data_AF-A0A7C5BXV0-F1
#
_entry.id   AF-A0A7C5BXV0-F1
#
_cell.length_a   1.000
_cell.length_b   1.000
_cell.length_c   1.000
_cell.angle_alpha   90.00
_cell.angle_beta   90.00
_cell.angle_gamma   90.00
#
_symmetry.space_group_name_H-M   'P 1'
#
loop_
_entity.id
_entity.type
_entity.pdbx_description
1 polymer ?
#
loop_
_entity_poly.entity_id
_entity_poly.type
_entity_poly.pdbx_seq_one_letter_code
_entity_poly.pdbx_strand_id
1 'polypeptide(L)'
;MVLVLLAKVTVGQGKSTKGTDNRLMYRWLCSGRIPDLSQVSQPVFTRNVKVLSPEGLHLRSASAIAAVAKQWNADIIIRKGDQQANAMNVLEILTLFALEGDELVIEAAGAEAEPAVEAIAKLFENGFTLPPGPAEHCEGTSCK
;
A
#
# COMPACT_ATOMS: atom_id res chain seq x y z
N MET A 1 34.10 -5.41 -2.13
CA MET A 1 33.64 -4.01 -2.14
C MET A 1 33.03 -3.76 -3.52
N VAL A 2 31.78 -4.17 -3.73
CA VAL A 2 31.08 -4.01 -5.02
C VAL A 2 30.00 -2.95 -4.80
N LEU A 3 30.30 -1.78 -5.33
CA LEU A 3 29.52 -0.55 -5.24
C LEU A 3 28.46 -0.58 -6.34
N VAL A 4 27.20 -0.91 -6.01
CA VAL A 4 26.09 -0.84 -6.95
C VAL A 4 25.32 0.47 -6.73
N LEU A 5 25.70 1.42 -7.58
CA LEU A 5 24.96 2.52 -8.17
C LEU A 5 23.57 2.86 -7.60
N LEU A 6 23.52 3.94 -6.80
CA LEU A 6 22.31 4.67 -6.44
C LEU A 6 21.77 5.44 -7.67
N ALA A 7 20.68 4.98 -8.26
CA ALA A 7 19.92 5.78 -9.22
C ALA A 7 19.00 6.77 -8.48
N LYS A 8 19.44 8.03 -8.39
CA LYS A 8 18.59 9.15 -7.97
C LYS A 8 17.61 9.49 -9.10
N VAL A 9 16.35 9.10 -8.96
CA VAL A 9 15.28 9.66 -9.80
C VAL A 9 14.88 11.01 -9.19
N THR A 10 15.21 12.09 -9.89
CA THR A 10 14.78 13.45 -9.55
C THR A 10 13.50 13.75 -10.31
N VAL A 11 12.36 13.83 -9.61
CA VAL A 11 11.08 14.23 -10.22
C VAL A 11 11.06 15.76 -10.35
N GLY A 12 11.01 16.23 -11.60
CA GLY A 12 10.88 17.65 -11.95
C GLY A 12 9.49 18.20 -11.65
N GLN A 13 9.44 19.36 -11.00
CA GLN A 13 8.23 20.09 -10.63
C GLN A 13 7.59 20.78 -11.86
N GLY A 14 6.32 20.44 -12.15
CA GLY A 14 5.49 21.03 -13.20
C GLY A 14 4.40 21.97 -12.66
N LYS A 15 4.79 23.22 -12.39
CA LYS A 15 4.03 24.49 -12.31
C LYS A 15 2.53 24.47 -12.71
N SER A 16 1.69 24.81 -11.73
CA SER A 16 0.29 25.22 -11.84
C SER A 16 0.13 26.50 -12.68
N THR A 17 -0.65 26.43 -13.76
CA THR A 17 -1.08 27.60 -14.54
C THR A 17 -2.58 27.82 -14.40
N LYS A 18 -2.92 29.08 -14.16
CA LYS A 18 -4.21 29.61 -13.77
C LYS A 18 -5.33 29.40 -14.81
N GLY A 19 -6.54 29.19 -14.31
CA GLY A 19 -7.81 29.58 -14.92
C GLY A 19 -8.20 28.86 -16.20
N THR A 20 -9.05 27.84 -16.08
CA THR A 20 -9.69 27.22 -17.24
C THR A 20 -11.20 27.16 -17.05
N ASP A 21 -11.89 27.83 -17.97
CA ASP A 21 -13.32 27.87 -18.21
C ASP A 21 -14.00 26.49 -18.08
N ASN A 22 -14.91 26.37 -17.10
CA ASN A 22 -15.68 25.19 -16.75
C ASN A 22 -16.62 24.75 -17.90
N ARG A 23 -16.78 25.56 -18.94
CA ARG A 23 -17.68 25.30 -20.08
C ARG A 23 -17.10 24.32 -21.09
N LEU A 24 -15.78 24.13 -21.13
CA LEU A 24 -15.13 23.14 -21.98
C LEU A 24 -15.22 21.71 -21.42
N MET A 25 -15.42 21.56 -20.11
CA MET A 25 -15.50 20.26 -19.43
C MET A 25 -16.75 19.46 -19.83
N TYR A 26 -17.91 20.13 -19.97
CA TYR A 26 -19.17 19.46 -20.31
C TYR A 26 -19.32 19.12 -21.81
N ARG A 27 -18.51 19.72 -22.68
CA ARG A 27 -18.56 19.44 -24.12
C ARG A 27 -17.80 18.17 -24.52
N TRP A 28 -16.94 17.66 -23.63
CA TRP A 28 -16.17 16.44 -23.82
C TRP A 28 -16.99 15.16 -23.53
N LEU A 29 -17.92 15.24 -22.58
CA LEU A 29 -18.83 14.15 -22.19
C LEU A 29 -19.73 13.64 -23.34
N CYS A 30 -19.94 14.43 -24.40
CA CYS A 30 -20.83 14.06 -25.52
C CYS A 30 -20.11 13.46 -26.75
N SER A 31 -18.79 13.26 -26.72
CA SER A 31 -18.04 12.73 -27.89
C SER A 31 -17.89 11.21 -27.94
N GLY A 32 -18.44 10.47 -26.96
CA GLY A 32 -18.50 9.00 -26.97
C GLY A 32 -17.14 8.29 -26.88
N ARG A 33 -16.05 9.01 -26.62
CA ARG A 33 -14.70 8.44 -26.45
C ARG A 33 -14.34 8.44 -24.98
N ILE A 34 -14.72 7.38 -24.26
CA ILE A 34 -14.14 7.08 -22.94
C ILE A 34 -12.65 6.84 -23.18
N PRO A 35 -11.72 7.58 -22.54
CA PRO A 35 -10.31 7.22 -22.60
C PRO A 35 -10.17 5.81 -22.02
N ASP A 36 -9.57 4.90 -22.77
CA ASP A 36 -9.20 3.58 -22.26
C ASP A 36 -8.16 3.79 -21.15
N LEU A 37 -8.62 3.66 -19.90
CA LEU A 37 -7.80 3.85 -18.70
C LEU A 37 -6.82 2.68 -18.46
N SER A 38 -6.72 1.73 -19.41
CA SER A 38 -5.82 0.56 -19.35
C SER A 38 -4.32 0.89 -19.30
N GLN A 39 -3.92 2.17 -19.42
CA GLN A 39 -2.51 2.58 -19.50
C GLN A 39 -2.05 3.56 -18.41
N VAL A 40 -2.79 3.70 -17.30
CA VAL A 40 -2.24 4.43 -16.15
C VAL A 40 -1.25 3.51 -15.42
N SER A 41 0.03 3.57 -15.81
CA SER A 41 1.12 2.94 -15.07
C SER A 41 1.25 3.62 -13.70
N GLN A 42 0.55 3.10 -12.69
CA GLN A 42 0.67 3.58 -11.33
C GLN A 42 2.09 3.28 -10.80
N PRO A 43 2.67 4.15 -9.96
CA PRO A 43 3.98 3.87 -9.40
C PRO A 43 3.91 2.63 -8.51
N VAL A 44 4.83 1.70 -8.74
CA VAL A 44 4.95 0.45 -7.97
C VAL A 44 6.19 0.56 -7.08
N PHE A 45 6.01 0.28 -5.80
CA PHE A 45 7.08 0.22 -4.82
C PHE A 45 7.21 -1.18 -4.25
N THR A 46 8.43 -1.60 -3.98
CA THR A 46 8.74 -2.96 -3.52
C THR A 46 9.74 -2.92 -2.38
N ARG A 47 9.54 -3.75 -1.35
CA ARG A 47 10.49 -3.91 -0.25
C ARG A 47 10.52 -5.35 0.26
N ASN A 48 11.73 -5.85 0.51
CA ASN A 48 11.93 -7.15 1.15
C ASN A 48 11.83 -7.01 2.66
N VAL A 49 11.19 -7.97 3.31
CA VAL A 49 11.06 -8.06 4.77
C VAL A 49 11.32 -9.49 5.23
N LYS A 50 11.68 -9.63 6.50
CA LYS A 50 11.88 -10.93 7.14
C LYS A 50 10.87 -11.11 8.27
N VAL A 51 10.29 -12.30 8.36
CA VAL A 51 9.41 -12.64 9.49
C VAL A 51 10.28 -12.89 10.72
N LEU A 52 10.18 -12.00 11.72
CA LEU A 52 10.95 -12.09 12.96
C LEU A 52 10.15 -12.69 14.14
N SER A 53 8.84 -12.88 13.97
CA SER A 53 8.00 -13.45 15.02
C SER A 53 8.18 -14.98 15.09
N PRO A 54 8.41 -15.56 16.28
CA PRO A 54 8.55 -17.01 16.45
C PRO A 54 7.33 -17.81 15.97
N GLU A 55 6.13 -17.22 16.09
CA GLU A 55 4.87 -17.83 15.68
C GLU A 55 4.58 -17.67 14.17
N GLY A 56 5.46 -16.99 13.44
CA GLY A 56 5.26 -16.66 12.03
C GLY A 56 4.11 -15.69 11.78
N LEU A 57 3.55 -15.74 10.56
CA LEU A 57 2.34 -15.00 10.20
C LEU A 57 1.07 -15.73 10.64
N HIS A 58 0.76 -15.62 11.92
CA HIS A 58 -0.51 -16.07 12.53
C HIS A 58 -1.62 -15.01 12.46
N LEU A 59 -2.83 -15.35 12.93
CA LEU A 59 -4.03 -14.50 12.83
C LEU A 59 -3.83 -13.08 13.39
N ARG A 60 -3.09 -12.92 14.50
CA ARG A 60 -2.86 -11.60 15.12
C ARG A 60 -2.01 -10.69 14.21
N SER A 61 -0.88 -11.19 13.71
CA SER A 61 0.01 -10.42 12.83
C SER A 61 -0.65 -10.16 11.48
N ALA A 62 -1.35 -11.14 10.91
CA ALA A 62 -2.15 -10.96 9.69
C ALA A 62 -3.23 -9.89 9.86
N SER A 63 -3.92 -9.85 11.00
CA SER A 63 -4.91 -8.82 11.31
C SER A 63 -4.27 -7.44 11.44
N ALA A 64 -3.08 -7.35 12.03
CA ALA A 64 -2.34 -6.10 12.15
C ALA A 64 -1.89 -5.57 10.77
N ILE A 65 -1.35 -6.44 9.92
CA ILE A 65 -1.03 -6.11 8.53
C ILE A 65 -2.26 -5.59 7.81
N ALA A 66 -3.39 -6.31 7.87
CA ALA A 66 -4.61 -5.90 7.20
C ALA A 66 -5.19 -4.60 7.73
N ALA A 67 -5.08 -4.33 9.04
CA ALA A 67 -5.50 -3.07 9.62
C ALA A 67 -4.68 -1.89 9.08
N VAL A 68 -3.36 -2.03 8.98
CA VAL A 68 -2.49 -0.98 8.41
C VAL A 68 -2.67 -0.86 6.91
N ALA A 69 -2.77 -1.97 6.17
CA ALA A 69 -2.96 -1.96 4.72
C ALA A 69 -4.23 -1.18 4.31
N LYS A 70 -5.32 -1.30 5.08
CA LYS A 70 -6.59 -0.59 4.85
C LYS A 70 -6.53 0.93 5.06
N GLN A 71 -5.45 1.46 5.65
CA GLN A 71 -5.29 2.90 5.88
C GLN A 71 -4.81 3.65 4.63
N TRP A 72 -4.36 2.92 3.60
CA TRP A 72 -3.71 3.49 2.42
C TRP A 72 -4.55 3.29 1.16
N ASN A 73 -4.55 4.29 0.29
CA ASN A 73 -5.08 4.19 -1.06
C ASN A 73 -4.04 3.58 -2.02
N ALA A 74 -3.76 2.29 -1.83
CA ALA A 74 -2.86 1.50 -2.64
C ALA A 74 -3.31 0.02 -2.68
N ASP A 75 -3.08 -0.64 -3.81
CA ASP A 75 -3.18 -2.08 -3.95
C ASP A 75 -1.90 -2.71 -3.42
N ILE A 76 -1.99 -3.49 -2.35
CA ILE A 76 -0.83 -4.02 -1.62
C ILE A 76 -0.85 -5.54 -1.64
N ILE A 77 0.25 -6.13 -2.11
CA ILE A 77 0.46 -7.57 -2.22
C ILE A 77 1.67 -7.98 -1.38
N ILE A 78 1.56 -9.14 -0.72
CA ILE A 78 2.67 -9.80 -0.03
C ILE A 78 2.98 -11.09 -0.77
N ARG A 79 4.24 -11.27 -1.18
CA ARG A 79 4.72 -12.47 -1.86
C ARG A 79 5.64 -13.30 -0.99
N LYS A 80 5.53 -14.61 -1.15
CA LYS A 80 6.46 -15.62 -0.64
C LYS A 80 6.76 -16.61 -1.77
N GLY A 81 7.92 -16.47 -2.43
CA GLY A 81 8.21 -17.21 -3.66
C GLY A 81 7.14 -16.97 -4.72
N ASP A 82 6.47 -18.04 -5.16
CA ASP A 82 5.41 -17.98 -6.17
C ASP A 82 4.00 -17.68 -5.59
N GLN A 83 3.85 -17.72 -4.26
CA GLN A 83 2.58 -17.42 -3.60
C GLN A 83 2.42 -15.90 -3.41
N GLN A 84 1.19 -15.42 -3.51
CA GLN A 84 0.83 -14.03 -3.26
C GLN A 84 -0.44 -13.93 -2.43
N ALA A 85 -0.55 -12.88 -1.64
CA ALA A 85 -1.72 -12.56 -0.85
C ALA A 85 -2.03 -11.06 -0.91
N ASN A 86 -3.31 -10.70 -0.98
CA ASN A 86 -3.74 -9.33 -0.76
C ASN A 86 -3.54 -8.96 0.72
N ALA A 87 -2.79 -7.88 0.98
CA ALA A 87 -2.48 -7.45 2.34
C ALA A 87 -3.71 -6.96 3.13
N MET A 88 -4.85 -6.68 2.47
CA MET A 88 -6.12 -6.34 3.12
C MET A 88 -6.94 -7.57 3.53
N ASN A 89 -6.64 -8.75 2.95
CA ASN A 89 -7.35 -9.99 3.22
C ASN A 89 -6.58 -10.88 4.19
N VAL A 90 -7.00 -10.87 5.45
CA VAL A 90 -6.39 -11.66 6.53
C VAL A 90 -6.29 -13.14 6.17
N LEU A 91 -7.29 -13.72 5.51
CA LEU A 91 -7.29 -15.15 5.18
C LEU A 91 -6.24 -15.48 4.12
N GLU A 92 -6.07 -14.63 3.11
CA GLU A 92 -5.01 -14.81 2.10
C GLU A 92 -3.61 -14.68 2.70
N ILE A 93 -3.41 -13.77 3.66
CA ILE A 93 -2.12 -13.66 4.35
C ILE A 93 -1.78 -14.97 5.07
N LEU A 94 -2.77 -15.61 5.70
CA LEU A 94 -2.57 -16.88 6.41
C LEU A 94 -2.22 -18.03 5.47
N THR A 95 -2.65 -18.01 4.20
CA THR A 95 -2.31 -19.07 3.24
C THR A 95 -0.87 -18.99 2.73
N LEU A 96 -0.13 -17.91 3.03
CA LEU A 96 1.30 -17.81 2.74
C LEU A 96 2.14 -18.75 3.62
N PHE A 97 1.60 -19.24 4.74
CA PHE A 97 2.32 -20.10 5.69
C PHE A 97 3.75 -19.60 5.99
N ALA A 98 3.90 -18.28 6.22
CA ALA A 98 5.20 -17.67 6.45
C ALA A 98 5.64 -17.91 7.91
N LEU A 99 6.78 -18.57 8.09
CA LEU A 99 7.36 -18.95 9.37
C LEU A 99 8.47 -17.97 9.78
N GLU A 100 8.93 -18.07 11.02
CA GLU A 100 10.11 -17.32 11.48
C GLU A 100 11.28 -17.54 10.51
N GLY A 101 11.90 -16.44 10.11
CA GLY A 101 13.06 -16.45 9.22
C GLY A 101 12.73 -16.38 7.73
N ASP A 102 11.47 -16.57 7.34
CA ASP A 102 11.06 -16.47 5.93
C ASP A 102 11.25 -15.04 5.41
N GLU A 103 11.69 -14.94 4.15
CA GLU A 103 11.76 -13.69 3.41
C GLU A 103 10.47 -13.50 2.60
N LEU A 104 9.92 -12.30 2.69
CA LEU A 104 8.73 -11.88 1.97
C LEU A 104 9.03 -10.62 1.17
N VAL A 105 8.26 -10.42 0.10
CA VAL A 105 8.31 -9.21 -0.72
C VAL A 105 6.98 -8.50 -0.60
N ILE A 106 7.02 -7.24 -0.16
CA ILE A 106 5.86 -6.36 -0.13
C ILE A 106 5.88 -5.53 -1.40
N GLU A 107 4.80 -5.55 -2.16
CA GLU A 107 4.59 -4.76 -3.36
C GLU A 107 3.36 -3.87 -3.16
N ALA A 108 3.45 -2.60 -3.53
CA ALA A 108 2.27 -1.73 -3.56
C ALA A 108 2.21 -0.91 -4.85
N ALA A 109 1.01 -0.72 -5.38
CA ALA A 109 0.71 0.13 -6.52
C ALA A 109 -0.37 1.14 -6.13
N GLY A 110 -0.19 2.42 -6.47
CA GLY A 110 -1.17 3.45 -6.11
C GLY A 110 -0.59 4.80 -5.75
N ALA A 111 -1.47 5.73 -5.43
CA ALA A 111 -1.09 7.09 -5.03
C ALA A 111 -0.26 7.10 -3.72
N GLU A 112 -0.51 6.12 -2.84
CA GLU A 112 0.14 6.01 -1.53
C GLU A 112 0.99 4.74 -1.39
N ALA A 113 1.49 4.20 -2.52
CA ALA A 113 2.23 2.93 -2.53
C ALA A 113 3.53 2.97 -1.70
N GLU A 114 4.34 4.01 -1.84
CA GLU A 114 5.60 4.15 -1.07
C GLU A 114 5.37 4.18 0.45
N PRO A 115 4.52 5.08 1.01
CA PRO A 115 4.29 5.11 2.45
C PRO A 115 3.58 3.84 2.96
N ALA A 116 2.75 3.18 2.14
CA ALA A 116 2.12 1.91 2.50
C ALA A 116 3.14 0.78 2.70
N VAL A 117 4.09 0.63 1.77
CA VAL A 117 5.18 -0.35 1.87
C VAL A 117 6.03 -0.09 3.11
N GLU A 118 6.36 1.18 3.37
CA GLU A 118 7.14 1.57 4.55
C GLU A 118 6.41 1.23 5.86
N ALA A 119 5.11 1.54 5.95
CA ALA A 119 4.31 1.28 7.13
C ALA A 119 4.20 -0.21 7.43
N ILE A 120 4.00 -1.03 6.41
CA ILE A 120 3.93 -2.49 6.59
C ILE A 120 5.32 -3.04 6.94
N ALA A 121 6.39 -2.59 6.29
CA ALA A 121 7.74 -3.04 6.63
C ALA A 121 8.10 -2.76 8.10
N LYS A 122 7.70 -1.60 8.63
CA LYS A 122 7.86 -1.27 10.05
C LYS A 122 7.09 -2.20 10.99
N LEU A 123 5.95 -2.76 10.56
CA LEU A 123 5.25 -3.78 11.37
C LEU A 123 6.08 -5.06 11.52
N PHE A 124 6.81 -5.47 10.48
CA PHE A 124 7.70 -6.63 10.56
C PHE A 124 8.87 -6.38 11.51
N GLU A 125 9.39 -5.15 11.53
CA GLU A 125 10.48 -4.73 12.42
C GLU A 125 10.04 -4.57 13.88
N ASN A 126 8.79 -4.19 14.13
CA ASN A 126 8.27 -3.89 15.48
C ASN A 126 7.46 -5.04 16.13
N GLY A 127 7.44 -6.22 15.51
CA GLY A 127 6.71 -7.38 16.01
C GLY A 127 5.18 -7.27 15.93
N PHE A 128 4.66 -6.55 14.91
CA PHE A 128 3.23 -6.34 14.67
C PHE A 128 2.50 -5.60 15.79
N THR A 129 3.21 -4.74 16.49
CA THR A 129 2.60 -3.81 17.45
C THR A 129 1.91 -2.70 16.65
N LEU A 130 0.58 -2.71 16.65
CA LEU A 130 -0.20 -1.65 16.04
C LEU A 130 0.01 -0.35 16.82
N PRO A 131 0.29 0.79 16.15
CA PRO A 131 0.10 2.08 16.80
C PRO A 131 -1.36 2.20 17.25
N PRO A 132 -1.66 2.95 18.33
CA PRO A 132 -3.04 3.24 18.67
C PRO A 132 -3.72 3.78 17.43
N GLY A 133 -4.91 3.23 17.12
CA GLY A 133 -5.65 3.61 15.93
C GLY A 133 -5.79 5.13 15.85
N PRO A 134 -5.98 5.70 14.64
CA PRO A 134 -6.33 7.12 14.55
C PRO A 134 -7.48 7.34 15.51
N ALA A 135 -7.34 8.30 16.42
CA ALA A 135 -8.43 8.67 17.32
C ALA A 135 -9.64 8.95 16.43
N GLU A 136 -10.53 7.96 16.38
CA GLU A 136 -11.85 8.11 15.84
C GLU A 136 -12.43 9.29 16.60
N HIS A 137 -12.60 10.41 15.88
CA HIS A 137 -13.34 11.51 16.41
C HIS A 137 -14.69 10.92 16.80
N CYS A 138 -14.97 10.92 18.11
CA CYS A 138 -16.32 10.75 18.61
C CYS A 138 -17.14 11.95 18.11
N GLU A 139 -17.53 11.96 16.84
CA GLU A 139 -18.59 12.83 16.36
C GLU A 139 -19.88 12.27 16.96
N GLY A 140 -20.26 12.86 18.09
CA GLY A 140 -21.31 12.37 18.93
C GLY A 140 -22.60 12.11 18.16
N THR A 141 -23.19 10.95 18.39
CA THR A 141 -24.63 10.90 18.67
C THR A 141 -24.90 9.72 19.60
N SER A 142 -25.35 10.06 20.81
CA SER A 142 -26.17 9.23 21.69
C SER A 142 -25.53 7.99 22.33
N CYS A 143 -24.87 8.21 23.47
CA CYS A 143 -24.92 7.23 24.56
C CYS A 143 -26.37 7.22 25.10
N LYS A 144 -27.05 6.07 25.00
CA LYS A 144 -28.31 5.80 25.72
C LYS A 144 -28.02 4.84 26.86
#